data_AF-A0A537B8J1-F1
#
_entry.id   AF-A0A537B8J1-F1
#
_cell.length_a   1.000
_cell.length_b   1.000
_cell.length_c   1.000
_cell.angle_alpha   90.00
_cell.angle_beta   90.00
_cell.angle_gamma   90.00
#
_symmetry.space_group_name_H-M   'P 1'
#
loop_
_entity.id
_entity.type
_entity.pdbx_description
1 polymer ?
#
loop_
_entity_poly.entity_id
_entity_poly.type
_entity_poly.pdbx_seq_one_letter_code
_entity_poly.pdbx_strand_id
1 'polypeptide(L)' 'ELDWAALMRYGASFFCLEKLGRVKGVSNPEMVAGFRGESLEEFLKTRNVPGAR' A
#
# COMPACT_ATOMS: atom_id res chain seq x y z
N GLU A 1 12.31 5.67 -3.19
CA GLU A 1 11.09 5.08 -2.58
C GLU A 1 11.18 3.56 -2.57
N LEU A 2 10.37 2.89 -1.76
CA LEU A 2 10.20 1.43 -1.85
C LEU A 2 9.18 1.12 -2.95
N ASP A 3 9.57 0.30 -3.92
CA ASP A 3 8.65 -0.21 -4.94
C ASP A 3 7.89 -1.43 -4.38
N TRP A 4 6.74 -1.15 -3.79
CA TRP A 4 5.87 -2.15 -3.18
C TRP A 4 5.41 -3.23 -4.18
N ALA A 5 5.11 -2.83 -5.43
CA ALA A 5 4.67 -3.74 -6.47
C ALA A 5 5.79 -4.69 -6.91
N ALA A 6 7.02 -4.19 -7.05
CA ALA A 6 8.19 -5.01 -7.34
C ALA A 6 8.45 -6.03 -6.23
N LEU A 7 8.34 -5.64 -4.96
CA LEU A 7 8.52 -6.55 -3.82
C LEU A 7 7.49 -7.68 -3.81
N MET A 8 6.21 -7.39 -4.08
CA MET A 8 5.21 -8.46 -4.23
C MET A 8 5.48 -9.35 -5.45
N ARG A 9 5.87 -8.79 -6.60
CA ARG A 9 6.22 -9.58 -7.80
C ARG A 9 7.45 -10.47 -7.57
N TYR A 10 8.38 -10.04 -6.71
CA TYR A 10 9.53 -10.83 -6.28
C TYR A 10 9.15 -11.98 -5.32
N GLY A 11 7.90 -12.00 -4.83
CA GLY A 11 7.38 -13.05 -3.97
C GLY A 11 7.42 -12.74 -2.47
N ALA A 12 7.65 -11.48 -2.07
CA ALA A 12 7.55 -11.10 -0.67
C ALA A 12 6.09 -11.21 -0.19
N SER A 13 5.89 -11.87 0.96
CA SER A 13 4.56 -11.95 1.59
C SER A 13 4.07 -10.58 2.03
N PHE A 14 2.80 -10.28 1.78
CA PHE A 14 2.13 -9.07 2.23
C PHE A 14 2.33 -8.82 3.73
N PHE A 15 2.20 -9.85 4.58
CA PHE A 15 2.34 -9.71 6.04
C PHE A 15 3.77 -9.41 6.50
N CYS A 16 4.78 -9.69 5.66
CA CYS A 16 6.15 -9.24 5.89
C CYS A 16 6.31 -7.78 5.46
N LEU A 17 5.73 -7.42 4.30
CA LEU A 17 5.75 -6.05 3.80
C LEU A 17 5.03 -5.07 4.72
N GLU A 18 3.89 -5.46 5.31
CA GLU A 18 3.16 -4.67 6.31
C GLU A 18 4.04 -4.22 7.48
N LYS A 19 4.91 -5.11 7.97
CA LYS A 19 5.85 -4.79 9.07
C LYS A 19 6.90 -3.77 8.62
N LEU A 20 7.42 -3.91 7.40
CA LEU A 20 8.32 -2.94 6.80
C LEU A 20 7.62 -1.58 6.62
N GLY A 21 6.38 -1.58 6.12
CA GLY A 21 5.55 -0.38 5.99
C GLY A 21 5.43 0.36 7.33
N ARG A 22 5.13 -0.36 8.41
CA ARG A 22 5.03 0.23 9.76
C ARG A 22 6.32 0.91 10.23
N VAL A 23 7.49 0.33 9.96
CA VAL A 23 8.80 0.91 10.31
C VAL A 23 9.12 2.13 9.45
N LYS A 24 8.64 2.15 8.20
CA LYS A 24 8.85 3.23 7.25
C LYS A 24 7.79 4.34 7.32
N GLY A 25 6.79 4.19 8.21
CA GLY A 25 5.70 5.16 8.35
C GLY A 25 4.66 5.12 7.23
N VAL A 26 4.62 4.04 6.46
CA VAL A 26 3.69 3.85 5.33
C VAL A 26 2.48 3.06 5.82
N SER A 27 1.28 3.56 5.54
CA SER A 27 0.02 2.90 5.90
C SER A 27 -0.31 1.75 4.94
N ASN A 28 -1.15 0.80 5.36
CA ASN A 28 -1.59 -0.29 4.48
C ASN A 28 -2.32 0.23 3.23
N PRO A 29 -3.26 1.21 3.31
CA PRO A 29 -3.87 1.80 2.11
C PRO A 29 -2.85 2.40 1.14
N GLU A 30 -1.84 3.10 1.63
CA GLU A 30 -0.79 3.70 0.79
C GLU A 30 0.07 2.63 0.11
N MET A 31 0.41 1.57 0.84
CA MET A 31 1.12 0.42 0.28
C MET A 31 0.28 -0.30 -0.80
N VAL A 32 -1.02 -0.48 -0.56
CA VAL A 32 -1.93 -1.12 -1.53
C VAL A 32 -2.15 -0.24 -2.76
N ALA A 33 -2.21 1.08 -2.61
CA ALA A 33 -2.19 2.02 -3.74
C ALA A 33 -0.91 1.82 -4.57
N GLY A 34 0.24 1.70 -3.90
CA GLY A 34 1.53 1.37 -4.54
C GLY A 34 1.53 0.03 -5.28
N PHE A 35 0.87 -1.02 -4.75
CA PHE A 35 0.69 -2.29 -5.47
C PHE A 35 -0.11 -2.14 -6.76
N ARG A 36 -1.07 -1.22 -6.78
CA ARG A 36 -1.97 -0.94 -7.93
C ARG A 36 -1.38 0.08 -8.90
N GLY A 37 -0.27 0.74 -8.56
CA GLY A 37 0.33 1.79 -9.38
C GLY A 37 -0.50 3.07 -9.45
N GLU A 38 -1.32 3.32 -8.43
CA GLU A 38 -2.18 4.51 -8.30
C GLU A 38 -1.81 5.32 -7.05
N SER A 39 -2.24 6.57 -6.99
CA SER A 39 -2.07 7.40 -5.79
C SER A 39 -2.96 6.94 -4.63
N LEU A 40 -2.62 7.30 -3.38
CA LEU A 40 -3.47 7.04 -2.22
C LEU A 40 -4.87 7.67 -2.40
N GLU A 41 -4.95 8.87 -2.97
CA GLU A 41 -6.22 9.55 -3.22
C GLU A 41 -7.13 8.75 -4.17
N GLU A 42 -6.58 8.25 -5.28
CA GLU A 42 -7.30 7.39 -6.23
C GLU A 42 -7.74 6.08 -5.57
N PHE A 43 -6.87 5.47 -4.75
CA PHE A 43 -7.21 4.27 -4.01
C PHE A 43 -8.38 4.50 -3.04
N LEU A 44 -8.36 5.61 -2.30
CA LEU A 44 -9.41 5.93 -1.32
C LEU A 44 -10.78 6.18 -1.98
N LYS A 45 -10.82 6.69 -3.22
CA LYS A 45 -12.07 6.82 -4.01
C LYS A 45 -12.76 5.47 -4.26
N THR A 46 -12.03 4.36 -4.21
CA THR A 46 -12.60 3.01 -4.39
C THR A 46 -13.21 2.43 -3.11
N ARG A 47 -13.10 3.11 -1.96
CA ARG A 47 -13.56 2.62 -0.67
C ARG A 47 -14.98 3.12 -0.38
N ASN A 48 -15.85 2.23 0.10
CA ASN A 48 -17.21 2.58 0.55
C ASN A 48 -17.23 3.08 2.01
N VAL A 49 -16.23 3.87 2.40
CA VAL A 49 -16.09 4.39 3.77
C VAL A 49 -16.07 5.92 3.70
N PRO A 50 -17.16 6.59 4.10
CA PRO A 50 -17.21 8.05 4.15
C PRO A 50 -16.08 8.60 5.04
N GLY A 51 -15.26 9.51 4.50
CA GLY A 51 -14.16 10.12 5.25
C GLY A 51 -12.93 9.24 5.45
N ALA A 52 -12.75 8.19 4.64
CA ALA A 52 -11.50 7.43 4.63
C ALA A 52 -10.30 8.35 4.35
N ARG A 53 -9.30 8.28 5.23
CA ARG A 53 -8.08 9.09 5.21
C ARG A 53 -6.90 8.24 5.64
#